data_AF-A0AAU3KAU9-F1
#
_entry.id   AF-A0AAU3KAU9-F1
#
_cell.length_a   1.000
_cell.length_b   1.000
_cell.length_c   1.000
_cell.angle_alpha   90.00
_cell.angle_beta   90.00
_cell.angle_gamma   90.00
#
_symmetry.space_group_name_H-M   'P 1'
#
loop_
_entity.id
_entity.type
_entity.pdbx_description
1 polymer ?
#
loop_
_entity_poly.entity_id
_entity_poly.type
_entity_poly.pdbx_seq_one_letter_code
_entity_poly.pdbx_strand_id
1 'polypeptide(L)'
;MLRRIRDQADRGNQFCLYRVHLNPSVVVREGWLVDPSNFVGDVGLDEVCPSGVDVARYLNYHEDPGGLSLALGRDVIASVQWITVPLPDTWDGGWVRDAVAALEGVSGTAVLATGKPARSMWPPSSRAVLGRELGASLAGRLPANLQDQFASAAAFAEGEDPEKWARRASGLFDLIDDPTRVLAALDQQDPREVSVLPSGQRFRAFEVV
;
A
#
# COMPACT_ATOMS: atom_id res chain seq x y z
N MET A 1 -0.89 -5.69 -1.58
CA MET A 1 -0.55 -4.35 -2.12
C MET A 1 -0.38 -3.27 -1.03
N LEU A 2 0.71 -2.48 -1.07
CA LEU A 2 0.87 -1.24 -0.29
C LEU A 2 0.66 -0.02 -1.19
N ARG A 3 -0.56 0.50 -1.27
CA ARG A 3 -0.89 1.63 -2.16
C ARG A 3 -1.46 2.80 -1.39
N ARG A 4 -0.92 4.00 -1.66
CA ARG A 4 -1.69 5.24 -1.57
C ARG A 4 -2.25 5.53 -2.95
N ILE A 5 -3.55 5.78 -3.05
CA ILE A 5 -4.15 6.20 -4.33
C ILE A 5 -3.54 7.55 -4.69
N ARG A 6 -2.65 7.57 -5.70
CA ARG A 6 -2.12 8.83 -6.27
C ARG A 6 -3.34 9.66 -6.68
N ASP A 7 -3.33 10.94 -6.31
CA ASP A 7 -4.42 11.91 -6.54
C ASP A 7 -5.64 11.86 -5.60
N GLN A 8 -5.58 11.13 -4.48
CA GLN A 8 -6.50 11.35 -3.35
C GLN A 8 -5.77 11.98 -2.16
N ALA A 9 -6.45 12.89 -1.45
CA ALA A 9 -5.90 13.76 -0.40
C ALA A 9 -5.55 13.04 0.91
N ASP A 10 -5.01 11.83 0.82
CA ASP A 10 -4.88 10.88 1.92
C ASP A 10 -3.43 10.61 2.32
N ARG A 11 -2.52 11.54 1.98
CA ARG A 11 -1.07 11.39 2.20
C ARG A 11 -0.67 11.14 3.67
N GLY A 12 -1.53 11.49 4.63
CA GLY A 12 -1.31 11.29 6.07
C GLY A 12 -2.08 10.13 6.71
N ASN A 13 -3.00 9.48 5.98
CA ASN A 13 -3.85 8.46 6.60
C ASN A 13 -3.11 7.15 6.86
N GLN A 14 -3.59 6.46 7.89
CA GLN A 14 -3.12 5.16 8.35
C GLN A 14 -3.43 4.09 7.29
N PHE A 15 -2.45 3.23 7.01
CA PHE A 15 -2.72 2.05 6.18
C PHE A 15 -3.48 0.99 6.99
N CYS A 16 -4.37 0.27 6.32
CA CYS A 16 -5.04 -0.89 6.88
C CYS A 16 -4.73 -2.12 6.02
N LEU A 17 -4.41 -3.24 6.67
CA LEU A 17 -4.34 -4.54 6.03
C LEU A 17 -5.67 -5.26 6.27
N TYR A 18 -6.26 -5.79 5.21
CA TYR A 18 -7.51 -6.54 5.25
C TYR A 18 -7.26 -8.01 4.93
N ARG A 19 -7.94 -8.91 5.63
CA ARG A 19 -8.10 -10.30 5.22
C ARG A 19 -9.58 -10.55 4.94
N VAL A 20 -9.86 -11.01 3.73
CA VAL A 20 -11.20 -11.32 3.26
C VAL A 20 -11.39 -12.83 3.32
N HIS A 21 -12.40 -13.27 4.06
CA HIS A 21 -12.84 -14.66 4.08
C HIS A 21 -14.00 -14.81 3.10
N LEU A 22 -13.86 -15.75 2.17
CA LEU A 22 -14.88 -16.05 1.17
C LEU A 22 -15.88 -17.09 1.71
N ASN A 23 -17.10 -17.07 1.18
CA ASN A 23 -18.09 -18.09 1.49
C ASN A 23 -17.56 -19.48 1.07
N PRO A 24 -17.77 -20.55 1.88
CA PRO A 24 -17.27 -21.89 1.54
C PRO A 24 -17.83 -22.46 0.23
N SER A 25 -18.97 -21.94 -0.23
CA SER A 25 -19.64 -22.36 -1.47
C SER A 25 -19.12 -21.66 -2.72
N VAL A 26 -18.13 -20.76 -2.60
CA VAL A 26 -17.60 -19.98 -3.72
C VAL A 26 -16.95 -20.87 -4.77
N VAL A 27 -17.34 -20.66 -6.02
CA VAL A 27 -16.73 -21.32 -7.17
C VAL A 27 -15.66 -20.41 -7.77
N VAL A 28 -14.40 -20.81 -7.61
CA VAL A 28 -13.26 -20.11 -8.20
C VAL A 28 -12.99 -20.64 -9.61
N ARG A 29 -12.84 -19.74 -10.58
CA ARG A 29 -12.45 -20.07 -11.95
C ARG A 29 -11.15 -20.87 -11.96
N GLU A 30 -11.08 -21.87 -12.84
CA GLU A 30 -9.83 -22.59 -13.10
C GLU A 30 -8.80 -21.68 -13.79
N GLY A 31 -7.54 -21.81 -13.37
CA GLY A 31 -6.43 -21.02 -13.91
C GLY A 31 -6.45 -19.55 -13.47
N TRP A 32 -5.77 -18.73 -14.26
CA TRP A 32 -5.70 -17.28 -14.10
C TRP A 32 -5.80 -16.59 -15.46
N LEU A 33 -6.28 -15.35 -15.46
CA LEU A 33 -6.45 -14.52 -16.64
C LEU A 33 -5.28 -13.55 -16.79
N VAL A 34 -4.91 -13.26 -18.02
CA VAL A 34 -4.14 -12.04 -18.31
C VAL A 34 -5.00 -10.84 -17.88
N ASP A 35 -4.36 -9.80 -17.33
CA ASP A 35 -5.01 -8.62 -16.75
C ASP A 35 -6.26 -8.19 -17.56
N PRO A 36 -7.49 -8.42 -17.06
CA PRO A 36 -8.71 -8.08 -17.73
C PRO A 36 -9.12 -6.63 -17.46
N SER A 37 -8.34 -5.90 -16.65
CA SER A 37 -8.70 -4.53 -16.31
C SER A 37 -8.54 -3.60 -17.50
N ASN A 38 -9.42 -2.61 -17.58
CA ASN A 38 -9.30 -1.55 -18.56
C ASN A 38 -8.15 -0.59 -18.18
N PHE A 39 -7.90 0.42 -19.02
CA PHE A 39 -6.84 1.42 -18.77
C PHE A 39 -6.96 2.16 -17.42
N VAL A 40 -8.15 2.17 -16.79
CA VAL A 40 -8.39 2.78 -15.47
C VAL A 40 -8.40 1.77 -14.31
N GLY A 41 -8.06 0.51 -14.57
CA GLY A 41 -7.94 -0.57 -13.59
C GLY A 41 -9.27 -1.23 -13.20
N ASP A 42 -10.36 -0.93 -13.88
CA ASP A 42 -11.66 -1.54 -13.57
C ASP A 42 -11.82 -2.88 -14.30
N VAL A 43 -12.33 -3.89 -13.58
CA VAL A 43 -12.62 -5.22 -14.09
C VAL A 43 -14.14 -5.42 -14.15
N GLY A 44 -14.67 -5.76 -15.33
CA GLY A 44 -16.07 -6.17 -15.50
C GLY A 44 -16.29 -7.56 -14.90
N LEU A 45 -16.95 -7.65 -13.74
CA LEU A 45 -17.17 -8.93 -13.06
C LEU A 45 -17.92 -9.94 -13.95
N ASP A 46 -18.90 -9.48 -14.71
CA ASP A 46 -19.67 -10.29 -15.67
C ASP A 46 -18.83 -10.83 -16.83
N GLU A 47 -17.73 -10.17 -17.17
CA GLU A 47 -16.81 -10.60 -18.23
C GLU A 47 -15.84 -11.70 -17.73
N VAL A 48 -15.42 -11.62 -16.48
CA VAL A 48 -14.39 -12.51 -15.91
C VAL A 48 -14.96 -13.67 -15.09
N CYS A 49 -16.14 -13.48 -14.50
CA CYS A 49 -16.90 -14.46 -13.73
C CYS A 49 -18.18 -14.84 -14.50
N PRO A 50 -18.12 -15.79 -15.45
CA PRO A 50 -19.31 -16.29 -16.15
C PRO A 50 -20.27 -17.00 -15.18
N SER A 51 -21.49 -17.31 -15.64
CA SER A 51 -22.49 -18.00 -14.81
C SER A 51 -21.91 -19.28 -14.16
N GLY A 52 -22.09 -19.40 -12.85
CA GLY A 52 -21.54 -20.50 -12.05
C GLY A 52 -20.10 -20.30 -11.58
N VAL A 53 -19.49 -19.14 -11.84
CA VAL A 53 -18.19 -18.72 -11.32
C VAL A 53 -18.38 -17.47 -10.48
N ASP A 54 -17.82 -17.48 -9.28
CA ASP A 54 -17.95 -16.39 -8.30
C ASP A 54 -16.69 -15.53 -8.23
N VAL A 55 -15.53 -16.14 -8.49
CA VAL A 55 -14.21 -15.50 -8.36
C VAL A 55 -13.31 -15.86 -9.54
N ALA A 56 -12.61 -14.86 -10.08
CA ALA A 56 -11.56 -15.05 -11.09
C ALA A 56 -10.22 -14.52 -10.59
N ARG A 57 -9.15 -15.29 -10.81
CA ARG A 57 -7.76 -14.85 -10.60
C ARG A 57 -7.26 -14.18 -11.87
N TYR A 58 -6.52 -13.09 -11.75
CA TYR A 58 -5.84 -12.46 -12.87
C TYR A 58 -4.45 -11.96 -12.50
N LEU A 59 -3.54 -12.00 -13.47
CA LEU A 59 -2.21 -11.41 -13.36
C LEU A 59 -2.34 -9.90 -13.53
N ASN A 60 -1.91 -9.15 -12.52
CA ASN A 60 -2.01 -7.70 -12.47
C ASN A 60 -0.81 -7.06 -13.19
N TYR A 61 -1.06 -6.13 -14.10
CA TYR A 61 -0.05 -5.39 -14.84
C TYR A 61 -0.06 -3.89 -14.54
N HIS A 62 -1.14 -3.38 -13.96
CA HIS A 62 -1.31 -1.95 -13.75
C HIS A 62 -0.97 -1.52 -12.33
N GLU A 63 -1.48 -2.25 -11.35
CA GLU A 63 -1.46 -1.84 -9.95
C GLU A 63 -0.35 -2.55 -9.18
N ASP A 64 -0.17 -3.85 -9.41
CA ASP A 64 0.93 -4.65 -8.85
C ASP A 64 1.52 -5.54 -9.94
N PRO A 65 2.43 -5.02 -10.79
CA PRO A 65 2.97 -5.74 -11.92
C PRO A 65 3.59 -7.10 -11.52
N GLY A 66 2.99 -8.17 -12.00
CA GLY A 66 3.41 -9.54 -11.71
C GLY A 66 2.69 -10.21 -10.53
N GLY A 67 1.86 -9.47 -9.79
CA GLY A 67 1.02 -9.99 -8.72
C GLY A 67 -0.24 -10.68 -9.22
N LEU A 68 -0.77 -11.62 -8.45
CA LEU A 68 -2.07 -12.26 -8.72
C LEU A 68 -3.16 -11.56 -7.92
N SER A 69 -4.16 -11.02 -8.60
CA SER A 69 -5.31 -10.33 -8.00
C SER A 69 -6.60 -11.14 -8.20
N LEU A 70 -7.62 -10.83 -7.40
CA LEU A 70 -8.94 -11.45 -7.48
C LEU A 70 -10.01 -10.46 -7.96
N ALA A 71 -10.83 -10.91 -8.89
CA ALA A 71 -12.08 -10.29 -9.26
C ALA A 71 -13.22 -11.09 -8.61
N LEU A 72 -14.01 -10.43 -7.75
CA LEU A 72 -15.07 -11.05 -6.97
C LEU A 72 -16.17 -10.05 -6.61
N GLY A 73 -17.42 -10.53 -6.51
CA GLY A 73 -18.57 -9.74 -6.05
C GLY A 73 -18.68 -9.67 -4.53
N ARG A 74 -19.41 -8.69 -3.97
CA ARG A 74 -19.59 -8.55 -2.51
C ARG A 74 -20.25 -9.78 -1.88
N ASP A 75 -21.19 -10.39 -2.58
CA ASP A 75 -22.02 -11.48 -2.05
C ASP A 75 -21.22 -12.76 -1.78
N VAL A 76 -19.98 -12.82 -2.25
CA VAL A 76 -19.08 -13.96 -2.05
C VAL A 76 -18.20 -13.80 -0.79
N ILE A 77 -18.23 -12.61 -0.15
CA ILE A 77 -17.46 -12.30 1.06
C ILE A 77 -18.28 -12.72 2.29
N ALA A 78 -17.75 -13.67 3.06
CA ALA A 78 -18.35 -14.08 4.33
C ALA A 78 -18.05 -13.08 5.44
N SER A 79 -16.78 -12.72 5.58
CA SER A 79 -16.32 -11.84 6.65
C SER A 79 -15.00 -11.16 6.30
N VAL A 80 -14.67 -10.13 7.07
CA VAL A 80 -13.43 -9.37 6.93
C VAL A 80 -12.77 -9.19 8.29
N GLN A 81 -11.47 -9.43 8.33
CA GLN A 81 -10.58 -9.00 9.42
C GLN A 81 -9.76 -7.81 8.93
N TRP A 82 -9.36 -6.92 9.83
CA TRP A 82 -8.48 -5.82 9.49
C TRP A 82 -7.63 -5.36 10.66
N ILE A 83 -6.45 -4.83 10.35
CA ILE A 83 -5.54 -4.18 11.30
C ILE A 83 -4.95 -2.92 10.69
N THR A 84 -4.51 -1.99 11.52
CA THR A 84 -3.70 -0.85 11.07
C THR A 84 -2.25 -1.27 10.89
N VAL A 85 -1.60 -0.83 9.81
CA VAL A 85 -0.17 -1.06 9.54
C VAL A 85 0.57 0.26 9.30
N PRO A 86 1.84 0.39 9.72
CA PRO A 86 2.61 -0.61 10.46
C PRO A 86 2.06 -0.83 11.88
N LEU A 87 2.36 -2.00 12.45
CA LEU A 87 2.00 -2.28 13.84
C LEU A 87 2.78 -1.35 14.78
N PRO A 88 2.27 -1.08 15.99
CA PRO A 88 3.05 -0.43 17.02
C PRO A 88 4.32 -1.24 17.33
N ASP A 89 5.42 -0.56 17.58
CA ASP A 89 6.71 -1.13 18.01
C ASP A 89 7.36 -2.14 17.02
N THR A 90 6.92 -2.18 15.76
CA THR A 90 7.53 -2.99 14.70
C THR A 90 8.43 -2.15 13.79
N TRP A 91 9.53 -1.62 14.33
CA TRP A 91 10.53 -0.92 13.54
C TRP A 91 11.95 -1.31 13.96
N ASP A 92 12.89 -1.16 13.03
CA ASP A 92 14.32 -1.25 13.30
C ASP A 92 14.76 -0.02 14.10
N GLY A 93 14.91 -0.20 15.42
CA GLY A 93 15.33 0.86 16.32
C GLY A 93 16.73 1.42 16.02
N GLY A 94 17.61 0.65 15.37
CA GLY A 94 18.91 1.14 14.92
C GLY A 94 18.75 2.10 13.76
N TRP A 95 18.11 1.62 12.68
CA TRP A 95 17.86 2.44 11.49
C TRP A 95 17.05 3.70 11.81
N VAL A 96 16.01 3.60 12.64
CA VAL A 96 15.18 4.75 13.04
C VAL A 96 16.02 5.82 13.74
N ARG A 97 16.88 5.45 14.70
CA ARG A 97 17.74 6.42 15.39
C ARG A 97 18.70 7.12 14.43
N ASP A 98 19.33 6.37 13.54
CA ASP A 98 20.30 6.91 12.58
C ASP A 98 19.62 7.86 11.59
N ALA A 99 18.44 7.50 11.08
CA ALA A 99 17.65 8.31 10.17
C ALA A 99 17.18 9.62 10.82
N VAL A 100 16.71 9.56 12.08
CA VAL A 100 16.31 10.76 12.84
C VAL A 100 17.49 11.68 13.06
N ALA A 101 18.62 11.15 13.55
CA ALA A 101 19.83 11.94 13.77
C ALA A 101 20.32 12.61 12.49
N ALA A 102 20.25 11.92 11.35
CA ALA A 102 20.61 12.47 10.05
C ALA A 102 19.67 13.63 9.63
N LEU A 103 18.35 13.47 9.77
CA LEU A 103 17.36 14.48 9.39
C LEU A 103 17.38 15.72 10.30
N GLU A 104 17.62 15.54 11.60
CA GLU A 104 17.75 16.62 12.57
C GLU A 104 19.08 17.37 12.43
N GLY A 105 20.16 16.64 12.11
CA GLY A 105 21.48 17.23 11.86
C GLY A 105 21.55 18.14 10.65
N VAL A 106 20.61 18.02 9.71
CA VAL A 106 20.47 18.94 8.58
C VAL A 106 19.63 20.15 8.99
N SER A 107 20.27 21.32 9.11
CA SER A 107 19.56 22.59 9.23
C SER A 107 18.76 22.88 7.96
N GLY A 108 17.50 23.29 8.12
CA GLY A 108 16.53 23.53 7.04
C GLY A 108 16.81 24.76 6.17
N THR A 109 18.07 25.06 5.87
CA THR A 109 18.45 26.15 4.98
C THR A 109 18.05 25.78 3.56
N ALA A 110 17.05 26.48 3.01
CA ALA A 110 16.62 26.29 1.63
C ALA A 110 17.80 26.53 0.67
N VAL A 111 17.96 25.66 -0.33
CA VAL A 111 18.92 25.86 -1.41
C VAL A 111 18.44 27.06 -2.23
N LEU A 112 19.14 28.20 -2.12
CA LEU A 112 18.85 29.41 -2.88
C LEU A 112 19.18 29.15 -4.35
N ALA A 113 18.15 28.92 -5.17
CA ALA A 113 18.31 28.76 -6.61
C ALA A 113 18.70 30.10 -7.24
N THR A 114 19.96 30.22 -7.66
CA THR A 114 20.42 31.34 -8.48
C THR A 114 19.85 31.22 -9.90
N GLY A 115 18.73 31.92 -10.13
CA GLY A 115 18.36 32.39 -11.47
C GLY A 115 17.27 31.61 -12.21
N LYS A 116 16.04 32.17 -12.14
CA LYS A 116 15.01 32.34 -13.20
C LYS A 116 13.60 32.19 -12.61
N PRO A 117 12.60 32.98 -13.05
CA PRO A 117 11.26 32.92 -12.50
C PRO A 117 10.52 31.72 -13.12
N ALA A 118 10.61 30.56 -12.49
CA ALA A 118 9.72 29.44 -12.76
C ALA A 118 8.52 29.51 -11.80
N ARG A 119 7.33 29.22 -12.32
CA ARG A 119 6.07 29.17 -11.57
C ARG A 119 6.25 28.43 -10.24
N SER A 120 5.95 29.13 -9.15
CA SER A 120 5.86 28.71 -7.74
C SER A 120 5.99 27.20 -7.46
N MET A 121 7.21 26.70 -7.46
CA MET A 121 7.58 25.48 -6.75
C MET A 121 8.84 25.85 -5.96
N TRP A 122 8.69 26.01 -4.64
CA TRP A 122 9.84 26.24 -3.78
C TRP A 122 10.78 25.02 -3.92
N PRO A 123 12.09 25.25 -4.10
CA PRO A 123 13.04 24.14 -4.13
C PRO A 123 12.92 23.35 -2.82
N PRO A 124 13.00 22.01 -2.87
CA PRO A 124 12.91 21.20 -1.68
C PRO A 124 14.05 21.55 -0.71
N SER A 125 13.75 21.50 0.58
CA SER A 125 14.74 21.69 1.63
C SER A 125 15.78 20.57 1.59
N SER A 126 16.98 20.87 2.08
CA SER A 126 18.04 19.85 2.24
C SER A 126 17.57 18.65 3.07
N ARG A 127 16.68 18.90 4.05
CA ARG A 127 16.06 17.84 4.85
C ARG A 127 15.14 16.94 4.02
N ALA A 128 14.32 17.51 3.13
CA ALA A 128 13.45 16.70 2.27
C ALA A 128 14.21 15.98 1.15
N VAL A 129 15.34 16.51 0.70
CA VAL A 129 16.26 15.77 -0.18
C VAL A 129 16.81 14.55 0.56
N LEU A 130 17.37 14.74 1.77
CA LEU A 130 17.90 13.64 2.57
C LEU A 130 16.84 12.59 2.93
N GLY A 131 15.64 13.01 3.32
CA GLY A 131 14.54 12.08 3.61
C GLY A 131 14.14 11.22 2.41
N ARG A 132 14.21 11.78 1.20
CA ARG A 132 14.02 11.00 -0.04
C ARG A 132 15.14 10.00 -0.28
N GLU A 133 16.39 10.38 -0.05
CA GLU A 133 17.54 9.48 -0.21
C GLU A 133 17.49 8.32 0.80
N LEU A 134 17.18 8.60 2.06
CA LEU A 134 17.00 7.58 3.09
C LEU A 134 15.84 6.63 2.75
N GLY A 135 14.70 7.17 2.31
CA GLY A 135 13.55 6.36 1.86
C GLY A 135 13.88 5.50 0.64
N ALA A 136 14.61 6.04 -0.33
CA ALA A 136 15.07 5.31 -1.52
C ALA A 136 16.07 4.21 -1.17
N SER A 137 16.99 4.47 -0.23
CA SER A 137 17.93 3.47 0.27
C SER A 137 17.21 2.31 0.95
N LEU A 138 16.15 2.59 1.72
CA LEU A 138 15.32 1.56 2.33
C LEU A 138 14.54 0.77 1.26
N ALA A 139 13.96 1.48 0.28
CA ALA A 139 13.26 0.87 -0.86
C ALA A 139 14.16 -0.08 -1.67
N GLY A 140 15.43 0.29 -1.88
CA GLY A 140 16.39 -0.51 -2.65
C GLY A 140 16.73 -1.88 -2.06
N ARG A 141 16.31 -2.14 -0.81
CA ARG A 141 16.41 -3.46 -0.17
C ARG A 141 15.24 -4.39 -0.53
N LEU A 142 14.17 -3.87 -1.13
CA LEU A 142 13.01 -4.64 -1.57
C LEU A 142 13.19 -5.19 -2.99
N PRO A 143 12.43 -6.22 -3.39
CA PRO A 143 12.32 -6.66 -4.77
C PRO A 143 12.02 -5.50 -5.73
N ALA A 144 12.60 -5.54 -6.93
CA ALA A 144 12.57 -4.45 -7.90
C ALA A 144 11.15 -3.93 -8.21
N ASN A 145 10.16 -4.84 -8.28
CA ASN A 145 8.77 -4.50 -8.56
C ASN A 145 8.07 -3.71 -7.44
N LEU A 146 8.62 -3.70 -6.22
CA LEU A 146 8.04 -3.03 -5.05
C LEU A 146 8.73 -1.71 -4.70
N GLN A 147 9.93 -1.45 -5.23
CA GLN A 147 10.76 -0.31 -4.82
C GLN A 147 10.05 1.03 -5.05
N ASP A 148 9.49 1.24 -6.24
CA ASP A 148 8.81 2.50 -6.60
C ASP A 148 7.55 2.73 -5.77
N GLN A 149 6.77 1.67 -5.53
CA GLN A 149 5.56 1.75 -4.72
C GLN A 149 5.88 2.08 -3.27
N PHE A 150 6.87 1.38 -2.71
CA PHE A 150 7.35 1.63 -1.36
C PHE A 150 7.92 3.05 -1.21
N ALA A 151 8.81 3.48 -2.10
CA ALA A 151 9.40 4.81 -2.08
C ALA A 151 8.31 5.90 -2.15
N SER A 152 7.27 5.68 -2.96
CA SER A 152 6.11 6.56 -3.05
C SER A 152 5.27 6.57 -1.76
N ALA A 153 5.07 5.42 -1.11
CA ALA A 153 4.24 5.27 0.09
C ALA A 153 4.93 5.78 1.38
N ALA A 154 6.24 5.58 1.46
CA ALA A 154 7.10 5.94 2.59
C ALA A 154 7.82 7.29 2.40
N ALA A 155 7.46 8.07 1.37
CA ALA A 155 8.11 9.36 1.09
C ALA A 155 8.03 10.33 2.28
N PHE A 156 9.17 10.92 2.63
CA PHE A 156 9.27 12.02 3.60
C PHE A 156 8.63 13.29 3.04
N ALA A 157 7.76 13.94 3.81
CA ALA A 157 7.16 15.22 3.46
C ALA A 157 7.86 16.41 4.14
N GLU A 158 7.85 17.56 3.49
CA GLU A 158 8.34 18.81 4.10
C GLU A 158 7.55 19.10 5.39
N GLY A 159 8.26 19.36 6.48
CA GLY A 159 7.68 19.60 7.80
C GLY A 159 7.13 18.35 8.50
N GLU A 160 7.31 17.14 7.94
CA GLU A 160 7.01 15.89 8.65
C GLU A 160 8.01 15.71 9.80
N ASP A 161 7.51 15.19 10.91
CA ASP A 161 8.31 14.85 12.08
C ASP A 161 9.25 13.67 11.74
N PRO A 162 10.58 13.81 11.88
CA PRO A 162 11.54 12.78 11.51
C PRO A 162 11.32 11.45 12.21
N GLU A 163 10.96 11.46 13.50
CA GLU A 163 10.77 10.25 14.30
C GLU A 163 9.52 9.49 13.86
N LYS A 164 8.39 10.19 13.71
CA LYS A 164 7.15 9.61 13.19
C LYS A 164 7.32 9.05 11.79
N TRP A 165 8.00 9.79 10.92
CA TRP A 165 8.29 9.33 9.57
C TRP A 165 9.17 8.07 9.58
N ALA A 166 10.28 8.09 10.32
CA ALA A 166 11.24 6.99 10.33
C ALA A 166 10.61 5.70 10.89
N ARG A 167 9.86 5.79 12.00
CA ARG A 167 9.10 4.64 12.53
C ARG A 167 8.12 4.09 11.51
N ARG A 168 7.37 4.98 10.84
CA ARG A 168 6.40 4.59 9.81
C ARG A 168 7.10 3.91 8.63
N ALA A 169 8.18 4.49 8.10
CA ALA A 169 8.91 3.94 6.96
C ALA A 169 9.54 2.59 7.28
N SER A 170 10.19 2.46 8.43
CA SER A 170 10.78 1.19 8.87
C SER A 170 9.71 0.12 9.12
N GLY A 171 8.59 0.45 9.77
CA GLY A 171 7.57 -0.56 10.00
C GLY A 171 6.83 -0.99 8.73
N LEU A 172 6.68 -0.10 7.74
CA LEU A 172 6.17 -0.49 6.43
C LEU A 172 7.17 -1.36 5.67
N PHE A 173 8.47 -1.19 5.90
CA PHE A 173 9.50 -2.05 5.33
C PHE A 173 9.43 -3.44 5.96
N ASP A 174 9.40 -3.52 7.29
CA ASP A 174 9.32 -4.78 8.04
C ASP A 174 8.05 -5.57 7.67
N LEU A 175 6.92 -4.90 7.41
CA LEU A 175 5.70 -5.52 6.89
C LEU A 175 5.94 -6.33 5.60
N ILE A 176 6.82 -5.84 4.72
CA ILE A 176 7.11 -6.48 3.42
C ILE A 176 8.22 -7.53 3.59
N ASP A 177 9.26 -7.22 4.37
CA ASP A 177 10.43 -8.09 4.56
C ASP A 177 10.12 -9.32 5.43
N ASP A 178 9.34 -9.15 6.50
CA ASP A 178 8.86 -10.23 7.37
C ASP A 178 7.39 -10.01 7.79
N PRO A 179 6.42 -10.47 6.97
CA PRO A 179 5.00 -10.27 7.24
C PRO A 179 4.48 -11.09 8.43
N THR A 180 5.28 -12.00 9.02
CA THR A 180 4.82 -13.00 10.00
C THR A 180 4.12 -12.37 11.18
N ARG A 181 4.70 -11.30 11.75
CA ARG A 181 4.11 -10.61 12.92
C ARG A 181 2.78 -9.93 12.59
N VAL A 182 2.68 -9.37 11.40
CA VAL A 182 1.48 -8.68 10.94
C VAL A 182 0.36 -9.67 10.67
N LEU A 183 0.68 -10.79 10.02
CA LEU A 183 -0.28 -11.88 9.79
C LEU A 183 -0.75 -12.49 11.12
N ALA A 184 0.15 -12.69 12.08
CA ALA A 184 -0.20 -13.16 13.41
C ALA A 184 -1.11 -12.16 14.16
N ALA A 185 -0.85 -10.86 14.04
CA ALA A 185 -1.73 -9.83 14.63
C ALA A 185 -3.12 -9.82 13.98
N LEU A 186 -3.20 -10.10 12.67
CA LEU A 186 -4.45 -10.22 11.93
C LEU A 186 -5.23 -11.49 12.33
N ASP A 187 -4.53 -12.59 12.63
CA ASP A 187 -5.13 -13.83 13.16
C ASP A 187 -5.85 -13.63 14.50
N GLN A 188 -5.41 -12.65 15.30
CA GLN A 188 -6.03 -12.32 16.59
C GLN A 188 -7.27 -11.43 16.47
N GLN A 189 -7.62 -10.95 15.27
CA GLN A 189 -8.81 -10.12 15.09
C GLN A 189 -10.05 -10.98 14.91
N ASP A 190 -11.16 -10.64 15.54
CA ASP A 190 -12.42 -11.33 15.26
C ASP A 190 -12.92 -10.99 13.84
N PRO A 191 -13.28 -12.00 13.01
CA PRO A 191 -13.89 -11.75 11.72
C PRO A 191 -15.22 -11.01 11.87
N ARG A 192 -15.41 -9.94 11.09
CA ARG A 192 -16.67 -9.18 11.04
C ARG A 192 -17.46 -9.61 9.81
N GLU A 193 -18.66 -10.12 10.01
CA GLU A 193 -19.57 -10.47 8.91
C GLU A 193 -19.92 -9.25 8.07
N VAL A 194 -19.90 -9.41 6.75
CA VAL A 194 -20.35 -8.36 5.83
C VAL A 194 -21.86 -8.50 5.68
N SER A 195 -22.63 -7.65 6.35
CA SER A 195 -24.09 -7.63 6.16
C SER A 195 -24.42 -7.28 4.70
N VAL A 196 -25.27 -8.11 4.08
CA VAL A 196 -25.76 -7.92 2.72
C VAL A 196 -26.65 -6.68 2.70
N LEU A 197 -26.17 -5.58 2.13
CA LEU A 197 -27.03 -4.47 1.73
C LEU A 197 -27.53 -4.73 0.31
N PRO A 198 -28.74 -4.30 -0.05
CA PRO A 198 -29.32 -4.58 -1.36
C PRO A 198 -28.40 -4.09 -2.49
N SER A 199 -28.34 -4.91 -3.54
CA SER A 199 -27.48 -4.77 -4.72
C SER A 199 -27.52 -3.37 -5.36
N GLY A 200 -26.34 -2.79 -5.61
CA GLY A 200 -26.25 -1.52 -6.35
C GLY A 200 -24.93 -0.75 -6.32
N GLN A 201 -23.91 -1.15 -5.54
CA GLN A 201 -22.63 -0.45 -5.52
C GLN A 201 -21.46 -1.33 -5.95
N ARG A 202 -20.78 -0.87 -7.01
CA ARG A 202 -19.52 -1.40 -7.56
C ARG A 202 -18.38 -1.15 -6.58
N PHE A 203 -17.55 -2.16 -6.32
CA PHE A 203 -16.30 -1.99 -5.58
C PHE A 203 -15.14 -2.75 -6.23
N ARG A 204 -13.95 -2.15 -6.06
CA ARG A 204 -12.67 -2.55 -6.66
C ARG A 204 -12.06 -3.75 -5.95
N ALA A 205 -11.23 -4.47 -6.71
CA ALA A 205 -10.57 -5.72 -6.39
C ALA A 205 -10.00 -5.79 -4.96
N PHE A 206 -10.25 -6.91 -4.29
CA PHE A 206 -9.60 -7.28 -3.03
C PHE A 206 -8.53 -8.31 -3.33
N GLU A 207 -7.31 -8.10 -2.84
CA GLU A 207 -6.18 -9.02 -3.00
C GLU A 207 -6.08 -9.93 -1.76
N VAL A 208 -5.86 -11.22 -2.00
CA VAL A 208 -5.50 -12.21 -0.96
C VAL A 208 -4.02 -12.53 -1.19
N VAL A 209 -3.17 -12.20 -0.22
CA VAL A 209 -1.74 -12.58 -0.19
C VAL A 209 -1.59 -14.07 0.09
#